data_AF-I1I3T9-F1
#
_entry.id   AF-I1I3T9-F1
#
_cell.length_a   1.000
_cell.length_b   1.000
_cell.length_c   1.000
_cell.angle_alpha   90.00
_cell.angle_beta   90.00
_cell.angle_gamma   90.00
#
_symmetry.space_group_name_H-M   'P 1'
#
loop_
_entity.id
_entity.type
_entity.pdbx_description
1 polymer ?
#
loop_
_entity_poly.entity_id
_entity_poly.type
_entity_poly.pdbx_seq_one_letter_code
_entity_poly.pdbx_strand_id
1 'polypeptide(L)' 'MRERKPAPASALTRILATCASQAKDYGSCITAKVPEIEHNMCSKEFLALRACMQTAVKNKT' A
#
# COMPACT_ATOMS: atom_id res chain seq x y z
N MET A 1 -21.09 -19.10 17.53
CA MET A 1 -20.21 -18.02 17.01
C MET A 1 -19.91 -18.35 15.56
N ARG A 2 -20.11 -17.45 14.59
CA ARG A 2 -19.71 -17.73 13.20
C ARG A 2 -18.19 -17.56 13.12
N GLU A 3 -17.46 -18.65 13.08
CA GLU A 3 -16.05 -18.67 12.65
C GLU A 3 -16.00 -18.10 11.24
N ARG A 4 -15.68 -16.80 11.15
CA ARG A 4 -15.49 -16.11 9.89
C ARG A 4 -14.13 -16.53 9.37
N LYS A 5 -14.08 -17.75 8.81
CA LYS A 5 -12.94 -18.27 8.07
C LYS A 5 -12.49 -17.13 7.14
N PRO A 6 -11.29 -16.56 7.29
CA PRO A 6 -10.88 -15.45 6.46
C PRO A 6 -11.00 -15.93 5.03
N ALA A 7 -11.89 -15.30 4.26
CA ALA A 7 -11.99 -15.55 2.83
C ALA A 7 -10.57 -15.44 2.26
N PRO A 8 -10.17 -16.29 1.30
CA PRO A 8 -8.83 -16.27 0.76
C PRO A 8 -8.51 -14.83 0.39
N ALA A 9 -7.58 -14.24 1.15
CA ALA A 9 -7.26 -12.83 0.99
C ALA A 9 -6.96 -12.60 -0.49
N SER A 10 -7.69 -11.65 -1.09
CA SER A 10 -7.52 -11.29 -2.50
C SER A 10 -6.03 -11.10 -2.77
N ALA A 11 -5.59 -11.39 -4.00
CA ALA A 11 -4.20 -11.16 -4.38
C ALA A 11 -3.76 -9.73 -4.02
N LEU A 12 -4.67 -8.77 -4.14
CA LEU A 12 -4.50 -7.37 -3.74
C LEU A 12 -4.31 -7.20 -2.23
N THR A 13 -5.14 -7.85 -1.40
CA THR A 13 -5.00 -7.81 0.07
C THR A 13 -3.65 -8.35 0.52
N ARG A 14 -3.15 -9.43 -0.11
CA ARG A 14 -1.82 -9.97 0.19
C ARG A 14 -0.71 -9.01 -0.25
N ILE A 15 -0.82 -8.41 -1.44
CA ILE A 15 0.15 -7.42 -1.95
C ILE A 15 0.20 -6.20 -1.03
N LEU A 16 -0.96 -5.70 -0.60
CA LEU A 16 -1.07 -4.60 0.35
C LEU A 16 -0.44 -4.95 1.70
N ALA A 17 -0.64 -6.17 2.20
CA ALA A 17 0.01 -6.63 3.42
C ALA A 17 1.54 -6.71 3.27
N THR A 18 2.05 -7.13 2.11
CA THR A 18 3.49 -7.14 1.81
C THR A 18 4.09 -5.73 1.74
N CYS A 19 3.32 -4.76 1.22
CA CYS A 19 3.76 -3.37 1.05
C CYS A 19 3.22 -2.44 2.15
N ALA A 20 2.81 -2.99 3.29
CA ALA A 20 2.12 -2.24 4.35
C ALA A 20 2.99 -1.14 4.94
N SER A 21 4.30 -1.36 5.07
CA SER A 21 5.25 -0.35 5.56
C SER A 21 5.28 0.87 4.63
N GLN A 22 5.49 0.64 3.33
CA GLN A 22 5.51 1.71 2.32
C GLN A 22 4.16 2.43 2.22
N ALA A 23 3.06 1.70 2.37
CA ALA A 23 1.72 2.27 2.38
C ALA A 23 1.51 3.20 3.59
N LYS A 24 2.04 2.82 4.75
CA LYS A 24 2.01 3.63 5.97
C LYS A 24 2.85 4.89 5.83
N ASP A 25 4.05 4.79 5.27
CA ASP A 25 4.91 5.97 5.03
C ASP A 25 4.24 6.95 4.06
N TYR A 26 3.70 6.45 2.94
CA TYR A 26 2.97 7.27 1.97
C TYR A 26 1.74 7.92 2.59
N GLY A 27 0.94 7.16 3.35
CA GLY A 27 -0.22 7.69 4.05
C GLY A 27 0.15 8.76 5.08
N SER A 28 1.23 8.56 5.83
CA SER A 28 1.72 9.51 6.83
C SER A 28 2.17 10.83 6.18
N CYS A 29 2.87 10.76 5.04
CA CYS A 29 3.22 11.94 4.27
C CYS A 29 1.97 12.69 3.78
N ILE A 30 0.96 11.97 3.25
CA ILE A 30 -0.29 12.60 2.81
C ILE A 30 -0.98 13.31 3.97
N THR A 31 -1.18 12.62 5.10
CA THR A 31 -1.89 13.19 6.26
C THR A 31 -1.18 14.40 6.84
N ALA A 32 0.14 14.47 6.78
CA ALA A 32 0.91 15.64 7.21
C ALA A 32 0.81 16.84 6.25
N LYS A 33 0.34 16.63 5.02
CA LYS A 33 0.30 17.66 3.96
C LYS A 33 -1.13 18.06 3.58
N VAL A 34 -2.14 17.27 3.91
CA VAL A 34 -3.55 17.68 3.79
C VAL A 34 -3.80 18.88 4.71
N PRO A 35 -4.47 19.95 4.24
CA PRO A 35 -5.20 20.10 2.96
C PRO A 35 -4.38 20.63 1.78
N GLU A 36 -3.16 21.09 1.99
CA GLU A 36 -2.28 21.71 0.97
C GLU A 36 -1.48 20.69 0.15
N ILE A 37 -1.96 19.45 0.03
CA ILE A 37 -1.21 18.42 -0.66
C ILE A 37 -1.17 18.68 -2.17
N GLU A 38 0.03 18.90 -2.68
CA GLU A 38 0.30 19.09 -4.10
C GLU A 38 0.84 17.82 -4.77
N HIS A 39 0.69 17.76 -6.09
CA HIS A 39 1.29 16.71 -6.91
C HIS A 39 2.82 16.69 -6.69
N ASN A 40 3.39 15.49 -6.52
CA ASN A 40 4.79 15.22 -6.16
C ASN A 40 5.24 15.42 -4.70
N MET A 41 4.41 15.94 -3.79
CA MET A 41 4.84 16.16 -2.38
C MET A 41 5.27 14.86 -1.67
N CYS A 42 4.56 13.75 -1.91
CA CYS A 42 4.86 12.43 -1.36
C CYS A 42 5.36 11.46 -2.45
N SER A 43 5.97 11.99 -3.52
CA SER A 43 6.42 11.21 -4.68
C SER A 43 7.41 10.12 -4.31
N LYS A 44 8.33 10.38 -3.38
CA LYS A 44 9.32 9.41 -2.92
C LYS A 44 8.67 8.19 -2.26
N GLU A 45 7.77 8.42 -1.31
CA GLU A 45 7.03 7.34 -0.64
C GLU A 45 6.08 6.63 -1.61
N PHE A 46 5.46 7.37 -2.54
CA PHE A 46 4.63 6.80 -3.59
C PHE A 46 5.43 5.86 -4.51
N LEU A 47 6.62 6.27 -4.94
CA LEU A 47 7.50 5.46 -5.79
C LEU A 47 7.95 4.20 -5.06
N ALA A 48 8.26 4.28 -3.76
CA ALA A 48 8.58 3.12 -2.95
C ALA A 48 7.40 2.13 -2.83
N LEU A 49 6.19 2.64 -2.57
CA LEU A 49 4.97 1.84 -2.52
C LEU A 49 4.69 1.19 -3.88
N ARG A 50 4.76 1.96 -4.96
CA ARG A 50 4.58 1.48 -6.34
C ARG A 50 5.58 0.39 -6.69
N ALA A 51 6.87 0.59 -6.38
CA ALA A 51 7.91 -0.40 -6.64
C ALA A 51 7.63 -1.71 -5.90
N CYS A 52 7.23 -1.63 -4.62
CA CYS A 52 6.85 -2.80 -3.85
C CYS A 52 5.64 -3.53 -4.48
N MET A 53 4.58 -2.80 -4.80
CA MET A 53 3.38 -3.38 -5.40
C MET A 53 3.67 -4.02 -6.76
N GLN A 54 4.48 -3.38 -7.61
CA GLN A 54 4.87 -3.95 -8.90
C GLN A 54 5.69 -5.24 -8.75
N THR A 55 6.63 -5.28 -7.81
CA THR A 55 7.39 -6.50 -7.50
C THR A 55 6.47 -7.59 -6.95
N ALA A 56 5.55 -7.25 -6.05
CA ALA A 56 4.62 -8.21 -5.46
C ALA A 56 3.59 -8.77 -6.47
N VAL A 57 3.26 -8.01 -7.52
CA VAL A 57 2.46 -8.50 -8.65
C VAL A 57 3.30 -9.41 -9.55
N LYS A 58 4.53 -9.02 -9.89
CA LYS A 58 5.43 -9.82 -10.72
C LYS A 58 5.80 -11.17 -10.10
N ASN A 59 5.95 -11.24 -8.77
CA ASN A 59 6.23 -12.47 -8.04
C ASN A 59 5.04 -13.44 -7.94
N LYS A 60 3.87 -13.09 -8.50
CA LYS A 60 2.66 -13.93 -8.52
C LYS A 60 2.33 -14.55 -9.88
N THR A 61 3.13 -14.29 -10.91
CA THR A 61 3.14 -15.03 -12.18
C THR A 61 4.15 -16.16 -12.08
#